data_AF-A0A2V2PNY3-F1
#
_entry.id   AF-A0A2V2PNY3-F1
#
_cell.length_a   1.000
_cell.length_b   1.000
_cell.length_c   1.000
_cell.angle_alpha   90.00
_cell.angle_beta   90.00
_cell.angle_gamma   90.00
#
_symmetry.space_group_name_H-M   'P 1'
#
loop_
_entity.id
_entity.type
_entity.pdbx_description
1 polymer ?
#
loop_
_entity_poly.entity_id
_entity_poly.type
_entity_poly.pdbx_seq_one_letter_code
_entity_poly.pdbx_strand_id
1 'polypeptide(L)'
;MTRGTERRMDYAFLGQSPPLSWWDGLTEWLLLEAEELVLNRPDGRSAGLLLSGIPSGRSDVIGTRIRYTVVVDGVHEEPALGAWLVRCGLEEPERDRLGRDLDAVFAADRVDAWLRGATDGDPAREVEDRLLAALRKGAAGAGEGGLRDEERHTSWVGDIRDPAARGEFEARADRLLRGSRPGTAFTTHALGSVPGARRAARALAGEVAVLL
;
A
#
# COMPACT_ATOMS: atom_id res chain seq x y z
N MET A 1 23.60 -1.51 11.02
CA MET A 1 24.16 -2.87 10.93
C MET A 1 23.07 -3.77 10.36
N THR A 2 23.00 -3.90 9.03
CA THR A 2 21.89 -4.58 8.33
C THR A 2 22.29 -6.01 7.96
N ARG A 3 21.47 -7.00 8.31
CA ARG A 3 21.72 -8.46 8.38
C ARG A 3 22.65 -8.86 9.53
N GLY A 4 22.09 -8.82 10.74
CA GLY A 4 22.81 -9.19 11.95
C GLY A 4 21.92 -9.57 13.13
N THR A 5 20.67 -10.01 12.94
CA THR A 5 19.92 -10.85 13.90
C THR A 5 18.63 -11.31 13.23
N GLU A 6 18.47 -12.64 13.11
CA GLU A 6 17.30 -13.42 12.69
C GLU A 6 16.41 -12.88 11.56
N ARG A 7 16.31 -13.62 10.43
CA ARG A 7 15.39 -13.39 9.29
C ARG A 7 13.92 -13.04 9.66
N ARG A 8 13.49 -13.32 10.90
CA ARG A 8 12.19 -12.91 11.44
C ARG A 8 12.03 -11.40 11.65
N MET A 9 13.14 -10.65 11.70
CA MET A 9 13.13 -9.19 11.85
C MET A 9 12.95 -8.45 10.52
N ASP A 10 13.26 -9.08 9.39
CA ASP A 10 13.17 -8.46 8.06
C ASP A 10 11.70 -8.17 7.64
N TYR A 11 10.72 -8.69 8.39
CA TYR A 11 9.28 -8.55 8.12
C TYR A 11 8.47 -8.09 9.34
N ALA A 12 9.14 -7.66 10.41
CA ALA A 12 8.44 -7.18 11.60
C ALA A 12 7.90 -5.75 11.38
N PHE A 13 6.64 -5.52 11.74
CA PHE A 13 6.09 -4.17 11.79
C PHE A 13 6.89 -3.33 12.81
N LEU A 14 7.29 -2.13 12.41
CA LEU A 14 7.88 -1.16 13.33
C LEU A 14 6.82 -0.54 14.26
N GLY A 15 5.57 -0.48 13.80
CA GLY A 15 4.40 -0.04 14.57
C GLY A 15 3.55 -1.22 15.05
N GLN A 16 2.30 -0.94 15.41
CA GLN A 16 1.33 -2.02 15.65
C GLN A 16 1.09 -2.79 14.34
N SER A 17 1.16 -4.12 14.41
CA SER A 17 0.63 -4.95 13.33
C SER A 17 -0.88 -4.75 13.28
N PRO A 18 -1.48 -4.65 12.08
CA PRO A 18 -2.94 -4.60 11.99
C PRO A 18 -3.55 -5.86 12.63
N PRO A 19 -4.73 -5.73 13.28
CA PRO A 19 -5.38 -6.81 14.01
C PRO A 19 -5.80 -7.99 13.11
N LEU A 20 -5.97 -7.74 11.82
CA LEU A 20 -6.25 -8.75 10.80
C LEU A 20 -5.40 -8.48 9.58
N SER A 21 -4.68 -9.51 9.10
CA SER A 21 -4.01 -9.49 7.81
C SER A 21 -5.03 -9.69 6.68
N TRP A 22 -5.89 -8.70 6.45
CA TRP A 22 -6.97 -8.78 5.46
C TRP A 22 -6.48 -8.99 4.01
N TRP A 23 -5.19 -8.86 3.76
CA TRP A 23 -4.54 -9.14 2.47
C TRP A 23 -4.02 -10.58 2.35
N ASP A 24 -4.08 -11.41 3.39
CA ASP A 24 -3.55 -12.78 3.35
C ASP A 24 -4.14 -13.61 2.21
N GLY A 25 -5.44 -13.45 1.94
CA GLY A 25 -6.13 -14.11 0.81
C GLY A 25 -5.70 -13.62 -0.57
N LEU A 26 -4.86 -12.58 -0.65
CA LEU A 26 -4.30 -12.02 -1.88
C LEU A 26 -2.83 -12.41 -2.08
N THR A 27 -2.16 -12.97 -1.06
CA THR A 27 -0.71 -13.25 -1.10
C THR A 27 -0.31 -14.22 -2.21
N GLU A 28 -1.19 -15.12 -2.63
CA GLU A 28 -0.96 -16.00 -3.79
C GLU A 28 -0.90 -15.24 -5.14
N TRP A 29 -1.39 -14.00 -5.17
CA TRP A 29 -1.49 -13.13 -6.35
C TRP A 29 -0.57 -11.91 -6.29
N LEU A 30 0.23 -11.77 -5.23
CA LEU A 30 1.07 -10.59 -4.98
C LEU A 30 2.53 -10.99 -4.85
N LEU A 31 3.44 -10.14 -5.34
CA LEU A 31 4.85 -10.22 -4.99
C LEU A 31 5.17 -9.06 -4.06
N LEU A 32 5.13 -9.27 -2.74
CA LEU A 32 5.30 -8.17 -1.78
C LEU A 32 6.71 -7.54 -1.83
N GLU A 33 7.70 -8.22 -2.40
CA GLU A 33 9.01 -7.63 -2.70
C GLU A 33 8.98 -6.63 -3.88
N ALA A 34 7.89 -6.58 -4.64
CA ALA A 34 7.65 -5.67 -5.76
C ALA A 34 6.74 -4.49 -5.38
N GLU A 35 6.51 -3.61 -6.36
CA GLU A 35 5.74 -2.38 -6.22
C GLU A 35 4.23 -2.66 -6.31
N GLU A 36 3.68 -3.27 -5.26
CA GLU A 36 2.27 -3.63 -5.22
C GLU A 36 1.42 -2.59 -4.48
N LEU A 37 0.20 -2.38 -4.96
CA LEU A 37 -0.86 -1.64 -4.30
C LEU A 37 -2.03 -2.60 -4.08
N VAL A 38 -2.61 -2.59 -2.89
CA VAL A 38 -3.83 -3.32 -2.56
C VAL A 38 -4.75 -2.40 -1.77
N LEU A 39 -6.01 -2.33 -2.18
CA LEU A 39 -7.11 -1.74 -1.43
C LEU A 39 -8.18 -2.83 -1.29
N ASN A 40 -8.49 -3.22 -0.07
CA ASN A 40 -9.46 -4.29 0.19
C ASN A 40 -10.54 -3.82 1.16
N ARG A 41 -11.79 -4.16 0.87
CA ARG A 41 -12.94 -3.98 1.74
C ARG A 41 -13.69 -5.32 1.80
N PRO A 42 -13.33 -6.24 2.71
CA PRO A 42 -13.83 -7.62 2.66
C PRO A 42 -15.32 -7.74 3.01
N ASP A 43 -15.82 -6.94 3.95
CA ASP A 43 -17.18 -7.07 4.51
C ASP A 43 -18.07 -5.84 4.26
N GLY A 44 -17.58 -4.88 3.46
CA GLY A 44 -18.25 -3.61 3.21
C GLY A 44 -18.08 -2.56 4.31
N ARG A 45 -17.56 -2.91 5.49
CA ARG A 45 -17.50 -2.03 6.67
C ARG A 45 -16.21 -1.23 6.72
N SER A 46 -15.08 -1.92 6.70
CA SER A 46 -13.75 -1.29 6.76
C SER A 46 -12.98 -1.54 5.47
N ALA A 47 -12.31 -0.51 4.96
CA ALA A 47 -11.29 -0.68 3.93
C ALA A 47 -9.89 -0.59 4.55
N GLY A 48 -8.98 -1.45 4.10
CA GLY A 48 -7.55 -1.35 4.37
C GLY A 48 -6.76 -1.17 3.08
N LEU A 49 -5.61 -0.52 3.16
CA LEU A 49 -4.70 -0.31 2.04
C LEU A 49 -3.29 -0.80 2.40
N LEU A 50 -2.65 -1.50 1.46
CA LEU A 50 -1.27 -1.93 1.52
C LEU A 50 -0.55 -1.38 0.30
N LEU A 51 0.58 -0.70 0.53
CA LEU A 51 1.46 -0.21 -0.50
C LEU A 51 2.86 -0.78 -0.25
N SER A 52 3.29 -1.69 -1.11
CA SER A 52 4.59 -2.37 -1.04
C SER A 52 5.58 -1.81 -2.03
N GLY A 53 6.87 -2.04 -1.77
CA GLY A 53 7.94 -1.68 -2.69
C GLY A 53 8.26 -0.17 -2.74
N ILE A 54 7.87 0.61 -1.73
CA ILE A 54 8.17 2.04 -1.67
C ILE A 54 9.68 2.22 -1.48
N PRO A 55 10.38 2.93 -2.37
CA PRO A 55 11.83 2.86 -2.38
C PRO A 55 12.47 3.84 -1.39
N SER A 56 13.34 3.34 -0.50
CA SER A 56 14.17 4.17 0.38
C SER A 56 15.43 4.65 -0.36
N GLY A 57 15.97 5.81 0.02
CA GLY A 57 17.32 6.25 -0.38
C GLY A 57 18.43 5.47 0.33
N ARG A 58 18.09 4.58 1.27
CA ARG A 58 19.01 3.74 2.02
C ARG A 58 19.21 2.38 1.33
N SER A 59 20.38 1.79 1.57
CA SER A 59 20.71 0.43 1.15
C SER A 59 21.23 -0.38 2.33
N ASP A 60 21.09 -1.71 2.24
CA ASP A 60 21.73 -2.64 3.17
C ASP A 60 23.26 -2.71 2.96
N VAL A 61 23.95 -3.45 3.82
CA VAL A 61 25.42 -3.60 3.82
C VAL A 61 25.98 -4.22 2.53
N ILE A 62 25.16 -4.90 1.73
CA ILE A 62 25.58 -5.48 0.44
C ILE A 62 25.11 -4.62 -0.75
N GLY A 63 24.55 -3.44 -0.48
CA GLY A 63 24.12 -2.47 -1.49
C GLY A 63 22.69 -2.67 -2.01
N THR A 64 21.91 -3.58 -1.43
CA THR A 64 20.50 -3.77 -1.82
C THR A 64 19.66 -2.60 -1.31
N ARG A 65 18.93 -1.93 -2.22
CA ARG A 65 18.03 -0.84 -1.85
C ARG A 65 16.95 -1.32 -0.89
N ILE A 66 16.81 -0.64 0.24
CA ILE A 66 15.74 -0.91 1.22
C ILE A 66 14.41 -0.44 0.63
N ARG A 67 13.34 -1.20 0.87
CA ARG A 67 11.98 -0.84 0.47
C ARG A 67 11.06 -0.88 1.68
N TYR A 68 10.13 0.08 1.76
CA TYR A 68 9.08 0.09 2.76
C TYR A 68 7.83 -0.60 2.22
N THR A 69 7.13 -1.25 3.14
CA THR A 69 5.73 -1.63 2.98
C THR A 69 4.93 -0.84 4.00
N VAL A 70 3.95 -0.08 3.54
CA VAL A 70 3.03 0.68 4.39
C VAL A 70 1.68 -0.01 4.37
N VAL A 71 1.11 -0.24 5.54
CA VAL A 71 -0.24 -0.78 5.70
C VAL A 71 -1.05 0.20 6.52
N VAL A 72 -2.24 0.53 6.04
CA VAL A 72 -3.20 1.43 6.69
C VAL A 72 -4.54 0.71 6.81
N ASP A 73 -4.90 0.36 8.03
CA ASP A 73 -6.25 -0.10 8.35
C ASP A 73 -7.19 1.09 8.48
N GLY A 74 -8.47 0.86 8.15
CA GLY A 74 -9.48 1.90 8.29
C GLY A 74 -9.32 3.06 7.32
N VAL A 75 -8.54 2.94 6.24
CA VAL A 75 -8.25 4.03 5.29
C VAL A 75 -9.49 4.74 4.71
N HIS A 76 -10.64 4.05 4.67
CA HIS A 76 -11.94 4.63 4.31
C HIS A 76 -12.41 5.81 5.19
N GLU A 77 -11.89 5.95 6.41
CA GLU A 77 -12.18 7.07 7.30
C GLU A 77 -11.54 8.37 6.79
N GLU A 78 -10.49 8.27 5.99
CA GLU A 78 -9.81 9.39 5.31
C GLU A 78 -9.71 9.14 3.80
N PRO A 79 -10.82 9.24 3.03
CA PRO A 79 -10.82 8.91 1.60
C PRO A 79 -9.80 9.70 0.77
N ALA A 80 -9.49 10.94 1.16
CA ALA A 80 -8.47 11.74 0.49
C ALA A 80 -7.05 11.17 0.69
N LEU A 81 -6.75 10.67 1.90
CA LEU A 81 -5.51 9.95 2.19
C LEU A 81 -5.44 8.65 1.37
N GLY A 82 -6.52 7.88 1.34
CA GLY A 82 -6.61 6.67 0.54
C GLY A 82 -6.38 6.92 -0.96
N ALA A 83 -7.03 7.94 -1.52
CA ALA A 83 -6.86 8.30 -2.93
C ALA A 83 -5.43 8.77 -3.24
N TRP A 84 -4.79 9.49 -2.33
CA TRP A 84 -3.38 9.85 -2.48
C TRP A 84 -2.45 8.61 -2.41
N LEU A 85 -2.68 7.68 -1.49
CA LEU A 85 -1.92 6.43 -1.41
C LEU A 85 -2.11 5.56 -2.66
N VAL A 86 -3.31 5.54 -3.24
CA VAL A 86 -3.57 4.89 -4.54
C VAL A 86 -2.70 5.53 -5.63
N ARG A 87 -2.64 6.88 -5.73
CA ARG A 87 -1.74 7.56 -6.67
C ARG A 87 -0.26 7.21 -6.43
N CYS A 88 0.20 7.17 -5.18
CA CYS A 88 1.55 6.69 -4.86
C CYS A 88 1.79 5.24 -5.31
N GLY A 89 0.73 4.42 -5.38
CA GLY A 89 0.80 3.06 -5.91
C GLY A 89 0.95 3.00 -7.42
N LEU A 90 0.38 3.96 -8.14
CA LEU A 90 0.29 3.98 -9.61
C LEU A 90 1.33 4.86 -10.29
N GLU A 91 1.91 5.83 -9.58
CA GLU A 91 2.82 6.84 -10.13
C GLU A 91 4.18 6.79 -9.45
N GLU A 92 5.21 6.42 -10.21
CA GLU A 92 6.61 6.33 -9.75
C GLU A 92 7.11 7.64 -9.07
N PRO A 93 6.85 8.85 -9.60
CA PRO A 93 7.29 10.08 -8.94
C PRO A 93 6.68 10.30 -7.55
N GLU A 94 5.40 9.94 -7.37
CA GLU A 94 4.70 10.06 -6.08
C GLU A 94 5.16 8.97 -5.10
N ARG A 95 5.44 7.76 -5.60
CA ARG A 95 6.05 6.68 -4.83
C ARG A 95 7.44 7.05 -4.30
N ASP A 96 8.28 7.62 -5.16
CA ASP A 96 9.63 8.10 -4.79
C ASP A 96 9.59 9.26 -3.79
N ARG A 97 8.60 10.15 -3.93
CA ARG A 97 8.37 11.22 -2.96
C ARG A 97 7.98 10.66 -1.59
N LEU A 98 7.05 9.71 -1.55
CA LEU A 98 6.66 9.02 -0.32
C LEU A 98 7.88 8.33 0.33
N GLY A 99 8.71 7.64 -0.44
CA GLY A 99 9.93 7.01 0.07
C GLY A 99 10.89 7.99 0.76
N ARG A 100 11.09 9.17 0.17
CA ARG A 100 11.91 10.25 0.77
C ARG A 100 11.29 10.83 2.03
N ASP A 101 9.97 11.02 2.04
CA ASP A 101 9.25 11.51 3.22
C ASP A 101 9.34 10.49 4.38
N LEU A 102 9.24 9.19 4.08
CA LEU A 102 9.45 8.13 5.07
C LEU A 102 10.88 8.09 5.60
N ASP A 103 11.89 8.24 4.74
CA ASP A 103 13.29 8.33 5.17
C ASP A 103 13.55 9.50 6.13
N ALA A 104 12.93 10.66 5.86
CA ALA A 104 13.06 11.84 6.71
C ALA A 104 12.44 11.63 8.10
N VAL A 105 11.36 10.83 8.17
CA VAL A 105 10.64 10.52 9.41
C VAL A 105 11.31 9.40 10.21
N PHE A 106 11.87 8.41 9.49
CA PHE A 106 12.44 7.18 10.02
C PHE A 106 13.95 7.09 9.74
N ALA A 107 14.69 8.04 10.32
CA ALA A 107 16.15 8.06 10.28
C ALA A 107 16.76 6.72 10.77
N ALA A 108 17.84 6.29 10.11
CA ALA A 108 18.39 4.94 10.28
C ALA A 108 18.88 4.64 11.71
N ASP A 109 19.50 5.62 12.35
CA ASP A 109 19.95 5.54 13.74
C ASP A 109 18.78 5.31 14.70
N ARG A 110 17.65 5.98 14.46
CA ARG A 110 16.44 5.84 15.27
C ARG A 110 15.75 4.49 15.08
N VAL A 111 15.63 4.04 13.82
CA VAL A 111 15.09 2.70 13.52
C VAL A 111 15.97 1.61 14.15
N ASP A 112 17.30 1.72 14.01
CA ASP A 112 18.24 0.79 14.64
C ASP A 112 18.16 0.82 16.18
N ALA A 113 17.81 1.96 16.78
CA ALA A 113 17.60 2.06 18.23
C ALA A 113 16.30 1.37 18.68
N TRP A 114 15.20 1.56 17.95
CA TRP A 114 13.92 0.88 18.21
C TRP A 114 14.05 -0.63 18.06
N LEU A 115 14.69 -1.10 16.98
CA LEU A 115 14.92 -2.54 16.75
C LEU A 115 15.81 -3.17 17.83
N ARG A 116 16.68 -2.39 18.47
CA ARG A 116 17.51 -2.82 19.61
C ARG A 116 16.81 -2.72 20.97
N GLY A 117 15.56 -2.25 21.01
CA GLY A 117 14.81 -2.04 22.25
C GLY A 117 15.36 -0.92 23.14
N ALA A 118 16.13 0.02 22.57
CA ALA A 118 16.90 1.02 23.32
C ALA A 118 16.18 2.38 23.44
N THR A 119 14.89 2.38 23.76
CA THR A 119 14.08 3.61 23.82
C THR A 119 13.14 3.64 25.01
N ASP A 120 13.09 4.79 25.69
CA ASP A 120 12.08 5.11 26.70
C ASP A 120 10.72 5.40 26.00
N GLY A 121 9.66 4.68 26.38
CA GLY A 121 8.30 4.90 25.87
C GLY A 121 7.68 3.68 25.18
N ASP A 122 6.63 3.92 24.37
CA ASP A 122 5.97 2.92 23.50
C ASP A 122 6.34 3.22 22.03
N PRO A 123 7.37 2.54 21.49
CA PRO A 123 7.84 2.76 20.12
C PRO A 123 6.76 2.55 19.07
N ALA A 124 5.82 1.64 19.32
CA ALA A 124 4.79 1.31 18.34
C ALA A 124 3.85 2.50 18.10
N ARG A 125 3.43 3.15 19.19
CA ARG A 125 2.59 4.36 19.11
C ARG A 125 3.34 5.54 18.49
N GLU A 126 4.61 5.72 18.83
CA GLU A 126 5.41 6.79 18.22
C GLU A 126 5.57 6.58 16.70
N VAL A 127 5.80 5.34 16.26
CA VAL A 127 5.89 5.00 14.83
C VAL A 127 4.56 5.29 14.13
N GLU A 128 3.44 4.91 14.72
CA GLU A 128 2.09 5.16 14.18
C GLU A 128 1.82 6.67 14.02
N ASP A 129 2.00 7.45 15.08
CA ASP A 129 1.75 8.90 15.07
C ASP A 129 2.59 9.60 13.99
N ARG A 130 3.88 9.22 13.89
CA ARG A 130 4.81 9.76 12.90
C ARG A 130 4.45 9.37 11.47
N LEU A 131 4.13 8.09 11.26
CA LEU A 131 3.73 7.59 9.95
C LEU A 131 2.48 8.32 9.48
N LEU A 132 1.42 8.33 10.29
CA LEU A 132 0.15 8.95 9.94
C LEU A 132 0.30 10.46 9.67
N ALA A 133 1.11 11.16 10.47
CA ALA A 133 1.42 12.57 10.22
C ALA A 133 2.14 12.78 8.87
N ALA A 134 3.10 11.93 8.52
CA ALA A 134 3.81 11.98 7.25
C ALA A 134 2.87 11.73 6.06
N LEU A 135 2.02 10.71 6.17
CA LEU A 135 1.04 10.35 5.15
C LEU A 135 0.02 11.48 4.93
N ARG A 136 -0.55 12.03 6.01
CA ARG A 136 -1.50 13.16 5.93
C ARG A 136 -0.87 14.42 5.34
N LYS A 137 0.39 14.71 5.68
CA LYS A 137 1.15 15.82 5.08
C LYS A 137 1.33 15.63 3.56
N GLY A 138 1.65 14.42 3.13
CA GLY A 138 1.74 14.06 1.71
C GLY A 138 0.42 14.27 0.98
N ALA A 139 -0.67 13.71 1.54
CA ALA A 139 -2.01 13.83 1.00
C ALA A 139 -2.49 15.29 0.87
N ALA A 140 -2.25 16.12 1.89
CA ALA A 140 -2.63 17.54 1.87
C ALA A 140 -1.90 18.37 0.80
N GLY A 141 -0.69 17.95 0.41
CA GLY A 141 0.10 18.62 -0.63
C GLY A 141 -0.25 18.18 -2.05
N ALA A 142 -1.04 17.12 -2.21
CA ALA A 142 -1.38 16.53 -3.50
C ALA A 142 -2.82 16.88 -3.85
N GLY A 143 -3.02 17.93 -4.66
CA GLY A 143 -4.33 18.47 -5.01
C GLY A 143 -5.36 17.41 -5.46
N GLU A 144 -6.64 17.78 -5.37
CA GLU A 144 -7.77 16.91 -5.70
C GLU A 144 -7.72 16.51 -7.19
N GLY A 145 -7.34 15.26 -7.47
CA GLY A 145 -7.46 14.67 -8.80
C GLY A 145 -8.94 14.45 -9.12
N GLY A 146 -9.43 15.07 -10.18
CA GLY A 146 -10.82 14.93 -10.62
C GLY A 146 -11.08 13.53 -11.18
N LEU A 147 -11.88 12.73 -10.48
CA LEU A 147 -12.30 11.42 -10.94
C LEU A 147 -13.53 11.54 -11.85
N ARG A 148 -13.56 10.74 -12.92
CA ARG A 148 -14.73 10.59 -13.80
C ARG A 148 -15.57 9.41 -13.35
N ASP A 149 -16.84 9.67 -13.14
CA ASP A 149 -17.83 8.68 -12.70
C ASP A 149 -18.47 8.01 -13.93
N GLU A 150 -17.95 6.85 -14.32
CA GLU A 150 -18.69 5.92 -15.19
C GLU A 150 -18.94 4.61 -14.43
N GLU A 151 -20.21 4.37 -14.10
CA GLU A 151 -20.68 3.18 -13.38
C GLU A 151 -20.47 1.91 -14.22
N ARG A 152 -19.47 1.11 -13.85
CA ARG A 152 -19.35 -0.29 -14.29
C ARG A 152 -19.10 -1.18 -13.06
N HIS A 153 -20.12 -1.95 -12.70
CA HIS A 153 -20.17 -2.83 -11.52
C HIS A 153 -19.77 -4.27 -11.83
N THR A 154 -18.67 -4.47 -12.55
CA THR A 154 -18.17 -5.82 -12.87
C THR A 154 -16.68 -5.91 -12.60
N SER A 155 -16.22 -7.12 -12.26
CA SER A 155 -14.80 -7.40 -12.11
C SER A 155 -14.05 -7.02 -13.38
N TRP A 156 -12.93 -6.31 -13.20
CA TRP A 156 -12.23 -5.59 -14.25
C TRP A 156 -10.72 -5.85 -14.19
N VAL A 157 -10.09 -5.87 -15.36
CA VAL A 157 -8.64 -6.04 -15.52
C VAL A 157 -8.13 -5.06 -16.58
N GLY A 158 -7.04 -4.36 -16.28
CA GLY A 158 -6.38 -3.43 -17.22
C GLY A 158 -4.85 -3.48 -17.14
N ASP A 159 -4.19 -2.75 -18.03
CA ASP A 159 -2.73 -2.58 -18.12
C ASP A 159 -2.34 -1.23 -17.53
N ILE A 160 -1.38 -1.21 -16.59
CA ILE A 160 -0.89 0.00 -15.91
C ILE A 160 -0.32 1.03 -16.88
N ARG A 161 0.14 0.61 -18.06
CA ARG A 161 0.69 1.50 -19.10
C ARG A 161 -0.39 2.24 -19.86
N ASP A 162 -1.65 1.78 -19.82
CA ASP A 162 -2.78 2.46 -20.44
C ASP A 162 -3.34 3.54 -19.49
N PRO A 163 -3.26 4.84 -19.83
CA PRO A 163 -3.83 5.91 -19.02
C PRO A 163 -5.34 5.76 -18.77
N ALA A 164 -6.10 5.20 -19.71
CA ALA A 164 -7.53 4.97 -19.53
C ALA A 164 -7.78 3.86 -18.50
N ALA A 165 -6.97 2.80 -18.53
CA ALA A 165 -7.03 1.73 -17.54
C ALA A 165 -6.64 2.23 -16.14
N ARG A 166 -5.62 3.09 -16.02
CA ARG A 166 -5.26 3.73 -14.75
C ARG A 166 -6.42 4.54 -14.18
N GLY A 167 -7.03 5.42 -14.97
CA GLY A 167 -8.20 6.19 -14.52
C GLY A 167 -9.39 5.31 -14.14
N GLU A 168 -9.59 4.19 -14.84
CA GLU A 168 -10.64 3.22 -14.53
C GLU A 168 -10.38 2.45 -13.23
N PHE A 169 -9.12 2.15 -12.92
CA PHE A 169 -8.69 1.58 -11.65
C PHE A 169 -8.83 2.58 -10.50
N GLU A 170 -8.40 3.83 -10.68
CA GLU A 170 -8.55 4.90 -9.68
C GLU A 170 -10.01 5.14 -9.32
N ALA A 171 -10.91 5.18 -10.30
CA ALA A 171 -12.34 5.32 -10.06
C ALA A 171 -12.91 4.14 -9.25
N ARG A 172 -12.43 2.92 -9.49
CA ARG A 172 -12.79 1.72 -8.70
C ARG A 172 -12.25 1.79 -7.28
N ALA A 173 -11.01 2.24 -7.12
CA ALA A 173 -10.40 2.41 -5.81
C ALA A 173 -11.14 3.47 -4.98
N ASP A 174 -11.51 4.61 -5.57
CA ASP A 174 -12.30 5.63 -4.89
C ASP A 174 -13.68 5.11 -4.46
N ARG A 175 -14.34 4.28 -5.28
CA ARG A 175 -15.56 3.59 -4.88
C ARG A 175 -15.36 2.65 -3.69
N LEU A 176 -14.23 1.93 -3.61
CA LEU A 176 -13.92 1.10 -2.45
C LEU A 176 -13.59 1.94 -1.20
N LEU A 177 -13.01 3.14 -1.36
CA LEU A 177 -12.75 4.06 -0.26
C LEU A 177 -14.05 4.66 0.30
N ARG A 178 -14.97 5.09 -0.57
CA ARG A 178 -16.18 5.84 -0.19
C ARG A 178 -17.44 4.99 -0.05
N GLY A 179 -17.50 3.86 -0.75
CA GLY A 179 -18.66 3.00 -0.80
C GLY A 179 -18.77 2.06 0.41
N SER A 180 -19.83 1.26 0.42
CA SER A 180 -20.12 0.27 1.47
C SER A 180 -20.16 -1.16 0.95
N ARG A 181 -19.82 -1.37 -0.33
CA ARG A 181 -19.83 -2.69 -0.96
C ARG A 181 -18.48 -3.39 -0.77
N PRO A 182 -18.48 -4.72 -0.57
CA PRO A 182 -17.25 -5.45 -0.50
C PRO A 182 -16.56 -5.54 -1.87
N GLY A 183 -15.23 -5.54 -1.85
CA GLY A 183 -14.43 -5.68 -3.05
C GLY A 183 -12.94 -5.42 -2.82
N THR A 184 -12.16 -5.62 -3.88
CA THR A 184 -10.71 -5.55 -3.85
C THR A 184 -10.19 -4.86 -5.11
N ALA A 185 -9.29 -3.91 -4.97
CA ALA A 185 -8.52 -3.34 -6.07
C ALA A 185 -7.03 -3.58 -5.80
N PHE A 186 -6.31 -4.19 -6.74
CA PHE A 186 -4.86 -4.40 -6.57
C PHE A 186 -4.07 -4.34 -7.87
N THR A 187 -2.81 -3.92 -7.75
CA THR A 187 -1.79 -4.13 -8.79
C THR A 187 -1.09 -5.46 -8.55
N THR A 188 -0.54 -6.07 -9.59
CA THR A 188 0.23 -7.31 -9.43
C THR A 188 1.32 -7.44 -10.48
N HIS A 189 2.55 -7.67 -10.01
CA HIS A 189 3.67 -8.11 -10.83
C HIS A 189 3.75 -9.64 -10.95
N ALA A 190 3.04 -10.40 -10.10
CA ALA A 190 3.02 -11.86 -10.12
C ALA A 190 2.22 -12.43 -11.30
N LEU A 191 1.18 -11.73 -11.74
CA LEU A 191 0.31 -12.11 -12.85
C LEU A 191 0.76 -11.50 -14.17
N GLY A 192 1.60 -12.20 -14.93
CA GLY A 192 2.08 -11.72 -16.23
C GLY A 192 1.06 -11.75 -17.38
N SER A 193 -0.25 -11.95 -17.14
CA SER A 193 -1.25 -12.01 -18.22
C SER A 193 -2.68 -11.69 -17.78
N VAL A 194 -3.45 -11.07 -18.69
CA VAL A 194 -4.89 -10.78 -18.50
C VAL A 194 -5.71 -12.03 -18.15
N PRO A 195 -5.52 -13.21 -18.78
CA PRO A 195 -6.20 -14.43 -18.34
C PRO A 195 -5.87 -14.84 -16.90
N GLY A 196 -4.62 -14.63 -16.46
CA GLY A 196 -4.21 -14.86 -15.07
C GLY A 196 -4.94 -13.94 -14.09
N ALA A 197 -4.92 -12.63 -14.37
CA ALA A 197 -5.66 -11.63 -13.60
C ALA A 197 -7.17 -11.91 -13.54
N ARG A 198 -7.78 -12.35 -14.64
CA ARG A 198 -9.20 -12.74 -14.66
C ARG A 198 -9.49 -13.98 -13.81
N ARG A 199 -8.55 -14.92 -13.67
CA ARG A 199 -8.71 -16.07 -12.77
C ARG A 199 -8.66 -15.62 -11.32
N ALA A 200 -7.67 -14.80 -10.95
CA ALA A 200 -7.58 -14.20 -9.62
C ALA A 200 -8.86 -13.43 -9.26
N ALA A 201 -9.35 -12.57 -10.18
CA ALA A 201 -10.57 -11.81 -9.98
C ALA A 201 -11.85 -12.64 -9.81
N ARG A 202 -11.87 -13.90 -10.28
CA ARG A 202 -13.00 -14.83 -10.06
C ARG A 202 -12.88 -15.62 -8.76
N ALA A 203 -11.67 -15.75 -8.22
CA ALA A 203 -11.42 -16.45 -6.95
C ALA A 203 -11.73 -15.55 -5.74
N LEU A 204 -11.72 -14.23 -5.92
CA LEU A 204 -11.98 -13.25 -4.89
C LEU A 204 -13.48 -12.89 -4.82
N ALA A 205 -13.94 -12.58 -3.61
CA ALA A 205 -15.31 -12.15 -3.36
C ALA A 205 -15.49 -10.64 -3.62
N GLY A 206 -16.71 -10.24 -4.04
CA GLY A 206 -17.06 -8.84 -4.26
C GLY A 206 -16.61 -8.29 -5.62
N GLU A 207 -16.61 -6.97 -5.75
CA GLU A 207 -16.15 -6.29 -6.97
C GLU A 207 -14.61 -6.28 -7.00
N VAL A 208 -14.00 -6.81 -8.07
CA VAL A 208 -12.52 -6.92 -8.17
C VAL A 208 -11.96 -6.06 -9.29
N ALA A 209 -10.94 -5.26 -9.00
CA ALA A 209 -10.15 -4.52 -9.98
C ALA A 209 -8.70 -5.02 -9.95
N VAL A 210 -8.17 -5.42 -11.10
CA VAL A 210 -6.76 -5.83 -11.22
C VAL A 210 -6.06 -4.95 -12.25
N LEU A 211 -4.91 -4.39 -11.89
CA LEU A 211 -4.06 -3.65 -12.81
C LEU A 211 -2.70 -4.38 -12.95
N LEU A 212 -2.31 -4.65 -14.19
CA LEU A 212 -1.09 -5.40 -14.55
C LEU A 212 0.06 -4.48 -14.95
#